data_AF-A0A1G0ZHL2-F1
#
_entry.id   AF-A0A1G0ZHL2-F1
#
_cell.length_a   1.000
_cell.length_b   1.000
_cell.length_c   1.000
_cell.angle_alpha   90.00
_cell.angle_beta   90.00
_cell.angle_gamma   90.00
#
_symmetry.space_group_name_H-M   'P 1'
#
loop_
_entity.id
_entity.type
_entity.pdbx_description
1 polymer ?
#
loop_
_entity_poly.entity_id
_entity_poly.type
_entity_poly.pdbx_seq_one_letter_code
_entity_poly.pdbx_strand_id
1 'polypeptide(L)'
;MTESDKGVFKTVTRTLRKITFGAPTERVITEDCLVMMNVPSLMARRDSAYEWAACLLKNLLNLPREKRLELYNSVIDLLEASVDSGESIILIEQKSGKDALDFMNRYLVMLRDIVKAASALVNYETVFISSEIKKEGGSLLSESETRTVNENFRNSELSIFKSIINLIEINEPSIRTYREAHLKNISKESLLRYNKTYQEFEKIYKEYGKSIFPPKN
;
A
#
# COMPACT_ATOMS: atom_id res chain seq x y z
N MET A 1 25.78 20.41 14.85
CA MET A 1 25.01 21.37 14.03
C MET A 1 25.20 22.75 14.62
N THR A 2 25.92 23.61 13.92
CA THR A 2 26.16 25.00 14.33
C THR A 2 24.89 25.83 14.10
N GLU A 3 24.76 26.99 14.76
CA GLU A 3 23.62 27.89 14.53
C GLU A 3 23.51 28.38 13.08
N SER A 4 24.65 28.49 12.39
CA SER A 4 24.75 28.74 10.95
C SER A 4 23.99 27.69 10.12
N ASP A 5 24.17 26.41 10.44
CA ASP A 5 23.52 25.30 9.72
C ASP A 5 21.99 25.36 9.86
N LYS A 6 21.48 25.78 11.03
CA LYS A 6 20.04 25.94 11.28
C LYS A 6 19.46 27.10 10.46
N GLY A 7 20.20 28.18 10.27
CA GLY A 7 19.79 29.34 9.47
C GLY A 7 19.70 29.02 7.98
N VAL A 8 20.69 28.29 7.46
CA VAL A 8 20.70 27.81 6.06
C VAL A 8 19.53 26.86 5.82
N PHE A 9 19.32 25.88 6.71
CA PHE A 9 18.19 24.95 6.58
C PHE A 9 16.86 25.67 6.54
N LYS A 10 16.63 26.61 7.46
CA LYS A 10 15.39 27.40 7.51
C LYS A 10 15.17 28.22 6.25
N THR A 11 16.25 28.72 5.64
CA THR A 11 16.22 29.48 4.39
C THR A 11 15.89 28.58 3.21
N VAL A 12 16.55 27.43 3.09
CA VAL A 12 16.28 26.42 2.05
C VAL A 12 14.84 25.94 2.15
N THR A 13 14.36 25.57 3.35
CA THR A 13 12.97 25.13 3.56
C THR A 13 11.97 26.23 3.22
N ARG A 14 12.28 27.50 3.54
CA ARG A 14 11.43 28.65 3.20
C ARG A 14 11.38 28.87 1.69
N THR A 15 12.51 28.78 1.01
CA THR A 15 12.61 28.96 -0.45
C THR A 15 11.94 27.82 -1.19
N LEU A 16 12.17 26.56 -0.79
CA LEU A 16 11.46 25.40 -1.31
C LEU A 16 9.96 25.54 -1.10
N ARG A 17 9.51 25.90 0.11
CA ARG A 17 8.09 26.15 0.35
C ARG A 17 7.51 27.24 -0.56
N LYS A 18 8.25 28.31 -0.82
CA LYS A 18 7.80 29.39 -1.72
C LYS A 18 7.71 28.93 -3.18
N ILE A 19 8.67 28.14 -3.65
CA ILE A 19 8.67 27.60 -5.01
C ILE A 19 7.55 26.57 -5.18
N THR A 20 7.37 25.70 -4.18
CA THR A 20 6.42 24.60 -4.24
C THR A 20 4.98 25.04 -3.95
N PHE A 21 4.76 25.99 -3.05
CA PHE A 21 3.42 26.35 -2.55
C PHE A 21 3.07 27.86 -2.64
N GLY A 22 3.93 28.70 -3.23
CA GLY A 22 3.71 30.15 -3.29
C GLY A 22 3.89 30.89 -1.95
N ALA A 23 3.63 32.21 -1.95
CA ALA A 23 3.64 33.02 -0.73
C ALA A 23 2.37 32.78 0.13
N PRO A 24 2.44 32.85 1.47
CA PRO A 24 1.33 32.47 2.35
C PRO A 24 0.05 33.32 2.19
N THR A 25 0.17 34.52 1.64
CA THR A 25 -0.90 35.53 1.59
C THR A 25 -1.74 35.49 0.31
N GLU A 26 -1.36 34.69 -0.70
CA GLU A 26 -2.06 34.59 -1.99
C GLU A 26 -2.25 33.12 -2.39
N ARG A 27 -2.80 32.30 -1.48
CA ARG A 27 -3.09 30.89 -1.76
C ARG A 27 -4.33 30.75 -2.63
N VAL A 28 -4.15 30.85 -3.93
CA VAL A 28 -4.99 30.13 -4.89
C VAL A 28 -4.14 28.97 -5.38
N ILE A 29 -4.33 27.78 -4.80
CA ILE A 29 -3.80 26.54 -5.37
C ILE A 29 -4.60 26.32 -6.66
N THR A 30 -4.09 26.82 -7.78
CA THR A 30 -4.65 26.60 -9.10
C THR A 30 -4.16 25.25 -9.66
N GLU A 31 -4.87 24.72 -10.65
CA GLU A 31 -4.47 23.47 -11.34
C GLU A 31 -3.05 23.52 -11.91
N ASP A 32 -2.56 24.73 -12.23
CA ASP A 32 -1.23 24.97 -12.81
C ASP A 32 -0.08 24.99 -11.78
N CYS A 33 -0.36 24.90 -10.49
CA CYS A 33 0.73 24.85 -9.52
C CYS A 33 1.44 23.49 -9.58
N LEU A 34 2.77 23.50 -9.42
CA LEU A 34 3.64 22.32 -9.58
C LEU A 34 3.18 21.11 -8.74
N VAL A 35 2.57 21.36 -7.59
CA VAL A 35 2.08 20.31 -6.70
C VAL A 35 0.78 19.67 -7.21
N MET A 36 -0.15 20.46 -7.74
CA MET A 36 -1.40 19.95 -8.34
C MET A 36 -1.13 19.19 -9.63
N MET A 37 -0.13 19.61 -10.41
CA MET A 37 0.31 18.88 -11.62
C MET A 37 0.75 17.43 -11.34
N ASN A 38 1.14 17.10 -10.11
CA ASN A 38 1.56 15.76 -9.69
C ASN A 38 0.41 14.88 -9.18
N VAL A 39 -0.76 15.44 -8.86
CA VAL A 39 -1.91 14.68 -8.35
C VAL A 39 -2.32 13.55 -9.30
N PRO A 40 -2.43 13.75 -10.63
CA PRO A 40 -2.77 12.65 -11.55
C PRO A 40 -1.76 11.50 -11.50
N SER A 41 -0.48 11.80 -11.32
CA SER A 41 0.57 10.79 -11.20
C SER A 41 0.50 10.03 -9.87
N LEU A 42 0.19 10.72 -8.77
CA LEU A 42 -0.04 10.09 -7.46
C LEU A 42 -1.29 9.18 -7.49
N MET A 43 -2.38 9.63 -8.12
CA MET A 43 -3.58 8.83 -8.32
C MET A 43 -3.26 7.55 -9.09
N ALA A 44 -2.53 7.69 -10.21
CA ALA A 44 -2.12 6.55 -11.02
C ALA A 44 -1.24 5.56 -10.25
N ARG A 45 -0.29 6.06 -9.45
CA ARG A 45 0.56 5.23 -8.57
C ARG A 45 -0.28 4.47 -7.54
N ARG A 46 -1.22 5.15 -6.87
CA ARG A 46 -2.14 4.52 -5.91
C ARG A 46 -2.95 3.42 -6.56
N ASP A 47 -3.56 3.74 -7.70
CA ASP A 47 -4.55 2.89 -8.33
C ASP A 47 -3.93 1.64 -8.95
N SER A 48 -2.78 1.78 -9.60
CA SER A 48 -2.01 0.64 -10.15
C SER A 48 -1.44 -0.26 -9.05
N ALA A 49 -0.96 0.31 -7.94
CA ALA A 49 -0.47 -0.48 -6.81
C ALA A 49 -1.60 -1.31 -6.17
N TYR A 50 -2.77 -0.71 -5.95
CA TYR A 50 -3.94 -1.42 -5.42
C TYR A 50 -4.41 -2.52 -6.38
N GLU A 51 -4.52 -2.24 -7.68
CA GLU A 51 -5.00 -3.25 -8.64
C GLU A 51 -4.08 -4.47 -8.67
N TRP A 52 -2.76 -4.23 -8.68
CA TRP A 52 -1.81 -5.34 -8.65
C TRP A 52 -1.83 -6.09 -7.31
N ALA A 53 -1.91 -5.38 -6.18
CA ALA A 53 -2.06 -5.99 -4.86
C ALA A 53 -3.32 -6.89 -4.77
N ALA A 54 -4.46 -6.40 -5.24
CA ALA A 54 -5.72 -7.16 -5.28
C ALA A 54 -5.61 -8.37 -6.22
N CYS A 55 -4.89 -8.26 -7.34
CA CYS A 55 -4.62 -9.37 -8.25
C CYS A 55 -3.76 -10.45 -7.58
N LEU A 56 -2.67 -10.07 -6.90
CA LEU A 56 -1.80 -11.00 -6.18
C LEU A 56 -2.56 -11.73 -5.06
N LEU A 57 -3.36 -11.01 -4.28
CA LEU A 57 -4.14 -11.59 -3.18
C LEU A 57 -5.11 -12.69 -3.66
N LYS A 58 -5.73 -12.54 -4.84
CA LYS A 58 -6.61 -13.57 -5.40
C LYS A 58 -5.92 -14.91 -5.70
N ASN A 59 -4.59 -14.93 -5.82
CA ASN A 59 -3.82 -16.12 -6.22
C ASN A 59 -3.14 -16.86 -5.04
N LEU A 60 -3.44 -16.49 -3.79
CA LEU A 60 -2.67 -16.90 -2.62
C LEU A 60 -2.88 -18.35 -2.15
N LEU A 61 -4.09 -18.90 -2.30
CA LEU A 61 -4.47 -20.20 -1.69
C LEU A 61 -3.68 -21.41 -2.18
N ASN A 62 -3.13 -21.34 -3.39
CA ASN A 62 -2.46 -22.47 -4.04
C ASN A 62 -0.94 -22.51 -3.76
N LEU A 63 -0.44 -21.61 -2.92
CA LEU A 63 1.00 -21.44 -2.70
C LEU A 63 1.49 -22.15 -1.43
N PRO A 64 2.72 -22.71 -1.46
CA PRO A 64 3.39 -23.17 -0.25
C PRO A 64 3.65 -22.00 0.70
N ARG A 65 3.87 -22.30 1.98
CA ARG A 65 3.95 -21.29 3.05
C ARG A 65 4.97 -20.20 2.76
N GLU A 66 6.17 -20.57 2.34
CA GLU A 66 7.28 -19.66 2.05
C GLU A 66 6.88 -18.67 0.93
N LYS A 67 6.18 -19.17 -0.08
CA LYS A 67 5.66 -18.36 -1.19
C LYS A 67 4.46 -17.51 -0.80
N ARG A 68 3.62 -17.96 0.14
CA ARG A 68 2.55 -17.11 0.71
C ARG A 68 3.14 -15.94 1.49
N LEU A 69 4.18 -16.18 2.29
CA LEU A 69 4.87 -15.11 3.01
C LEU A 69 5.51 -14.09 2.06
N GLU A 70 6.24 -14.57 1.04
CA GLU A 70 6.83 -13.72 0.00
C GLU A 70 5.74 -12.86 -0.70
N LEU A 71 4.58 -13.46 -0.96
CA LEU A 71 3.44 -12.77 -1.59
C LEU A 71 2.84 -11.73 -0.64
N TYR A 72 2.62 -12.07 0.63
CA TYR A 72 2.10 -11.14 1.62
C TYR A 72 3.00 -9.90 1.75
N ASN A 73 4.31 -10.08 1.82
CA ASN A 73 5.25 -8.97 1.88
C ASN A 73 5.19 -8.10 0.62
N SER A 74 5.16 -8.73 -0.56
CA SER A 74 5.01 -8.00 -1.83
C SER A 74 3.70 -7.19 -1.88
N VAL A 75 2.60 -7.76 -1.38
CA VAL A 75 1.31 -7.07 -1.29
C VAL A 75 1.36 -5.92 -0.28
N ILE A 76 2.03 -6.10 0.86
CA ILE A 76 2.19 -5.05 1.86
C ILE A 76 2.92 -3.84 1.25
N ASP A 77 4.03 -4.07 0.54
CA ASP A 77 4.81 -2.99 -0.11
C ASP A 77 3.96 -2.20 -1.13
N LEU A 78 3.14 -2.92 -1.92
CA LEU A 78 2.22 -2.30 -2.88
C LEU A 78 1.12 -1.48 -2.18
N LEU A 79 0.53 -2.03 -1.11
CA LEU A 79 -0.49 -1.33 -0.34
C LEU A 79 0.07 -0.13 0.40
N GLU A 80 1.31 -0.19 0.89
CA GLU A 80 2.03 0.96 1.46
C GLU A 80 2.24 2.06 0.40
N ALA A 81 2.72 1.70 -0.80
CA ALA A 81 2.84 2.66 -1.90
C ALA A 81 1.49 3.30 -2.28
N SER A 82 0.40 2.54 -2.17
CA SER A 82 -0.96 3.01 -2.40
C SER A 82 -1.42 4.00 -1.33
N VAL A 83 -1.23 3.65 -0.05
CA VAL A 83 -1.57 4.50 1.10
C VAL A 83 -0.75 5.80 1.08
N ASP A 84 0.58 5.73 0.91
CA ASP A 84 1.45 6.91 0.86
C ASP A 84 1.03 7.90 -0.23
N SER A 85 0.62 7.37 -1.39
CA SER A 85 0.10 8.17 -2.49
C SER A 85 -1.26 8.79 -2.14
N GLY A 86 -2.14 8.04 -1.48
CA GLY A 86 -3.44 8.52 -0.99
C GLY A 86 -3.30 9.66 0.04
N GLU A 87 -2.43 9.49 1.03
CA GLU A 87 -2.13 10.52 2.04
C GLU A 87 -1.55 11.78 1.40
N SER A 88 -0.67 11.62 0.41
CA SER A 88 -0.12 12.74 -0.36
C SER A 88 -1.20 13.51 -1.11
N ILE A 89 -2.14 12.82 -1.76
CA ILE A 89 -3.27 13.46 -2.47
C ILE A 89 -4.16 14.23 -1.48
N ILE A 90 -4.52 13.62 -0.34
CA ILE A 90 -5.34 14.28 0.69
C ILE A 90 -4.69 15.58 1.18
N LEU A 91 -3.37 15.54 1.41
CA LEU A 91 -2.61 16.71 1.85
C LEU A 91 -2.59 17.84 0.80
N ILE A 92 -2.67 17.49 -0.48
CA ILE A 92 -2.64 18.43 -1.61
C ILE A 92 -4.04 19.01 -1.89
N GLU A 93 -5.08 18.16 -1.97
CA GLU A 93 -6.42 18.59 -2.44
C GLU A 93 -7.27 19.30 -1.37
N GLN A 94 -6.98 19.11 -0.08
CA GLN A 94 -7.49 19.78 1.15
C GLN A 94 -9.00 20.12 1.32
N LYS A 95 -9.85 20.22 0.28
CA LYS A 95 -11.24 20.72 0.37
C LYS A 95 -12.27 20.09 -0.58
N SER A 96 -11.94 19.65 -1.79
CA SER A 96 -12.93 19.04 -2.71
C SER A 96 -12.90 17.50 -2.65
N GLY A 97 -14.04 16.84 -2.49
CA GLY A 97 -14.12 15.36 -2.54
C GLY A 97 -13.50 14.63 -1.33
N LYS A 98 -13.27 15.35 -0.23
CA LYS A 98 -12.55 14.85 0.95
C LYS A 98 -13.11 13.54 1.50
N ASP A 99 -14.43 13.39 1.59
CA ASP A 99 -15.04 12.17 2.15
C ASP A 99 -14.76 10.93 1.30
N ALA A 100 -14.74 11.09 -0.03
CA ALA A 100 -14.48 9.99 -0.96
C ALA A 100 -12.99 9.60 -0.97
N LEU A 101 -12.10 10.59 -0.89
CA LEU A 101 -10.66 10.39 -0.72
C LEU A 101 -10.33 9.74 0.63
N ASP A 102 -10.96 10.21 1.71
CA ASP A 102 -10.81 9.66 3.05
C ASP A 102 -11.33 8.22 3.11
N PHE A 103 -12.46 7.92 2.45
CA PHE A 103 -12.96 6.55 2.29
C PHE A 103 -11.91 5.66 1.61
N MET A 104 -11.41 6.06 0.43
CA MET A 104 -10.43 5.27 -0.31
C MET A 104 -9.17 5.02 0.52
N ASN A 105 -8.63 6.05 1.19
CA ASN A 105 -7.43 5.90 1.99
C ASN A 105 -7.66 5.01 3.21
N ARG A 106 -8.77 5.19 3.94
CA ARG A 106 -9.12 4.32 5.09
C ARG A 106 -9.29 2.86 4.67
N TYR A 107 -9.91 2.63 3.52
CA TYR A 107 -10.05 1.29 2.95
C TYR A 107 -8.67 0.66 2.67
N LEU A 108 -7.76 1.39 2.02
CA LEU A 108 -6.40 0.89 1.73
C LEU A 108 -5.59 0.61 3.00
N VAL A 109 -5.66 1.50 3.99
CA VAL A 109 -5.04 1.33 5.30
C VAL A 109 -5.57 0.07 5.98
N MET A 110 -6.89 -0.11 6.02
CA MET A 110 -7.51 -1.28 6.62
C MET A 110 -7.09 -2.57 5.90
N LEU A 111 -7.12 -2.59 4.57
CA LEU A 111 -6.69 -3.74 3.78
C LEU A 111 -5.22 -4.09 4.07
N ARG A 112 -4.32 -3.10 4.09
CA ARG A 112 -2.90 -3.28 4.43
C ARG A 112 -2.74 -3.90 5.81
N ASP A 113 -3.45 -3.40 6.81
CA ASP A 113 -3.30 -3.84 8.19
C ASP A 113 -3.82 -5.28 8.38
N ILE A 114 -4.89 -5.67 7.68
CA ILE A 114 -5.37 -7.06 7.65
C ILE A 114 -4.36 -7.98 6.96
N VAL A 115 -3.74 -7.54 5.87
CA VAL A 115 -2.67 -8.32 5.19
C VAL A 115 -1.44 -8.46 6.09
N LYS A 116 -1.05 -7.41 6.83
CA LYS A 116 0.03 -7.48 7.83
C LYS A 116 -0.29 -8.49 8.93
N ALA A 117 -1.54 -8.54 9.41
CA ALA A 117 -1.97 -9.54 10.37
C ALA A 117 -1.85 -10.97 9.80
N ALA A 118 -2.27 -11.19 8.56
CA ALA A 118 -2.09 -12.49 7.89
C ALA A 118 -0.61 -12.89 7.76
N SER A 119 0.25 -11.95 7.34
CA SER A 119 1.71 -12.16 7.26
C SER A 119 2.31 -12.55 8.63
N ALA A 120 1.88 -11.88 9.70
CA ALA A 120 2.32 -12.19 11.06
C ALA A 120 1.91 -13.61 11.50
N LEU A 121 0.69 -14.06 11.13
CA LEU A 121 0.25 -15.43 11.38
C LEU A 121 1.02 -16.47 10.57
N VAL A 122 1.61 -16.12 9.43
CA VAL A 122 2.53 -17.01 8.71
C VAL A 122 3.89 -17.04 9.39
N ASN A 123 4.32 -15.93 9.99
CA ASN A 123 5.64 -15.77 10.61
C ASN A 123 5.75 -16.21 12.08
N TYR A 124 4.68 -16.62 12.77
CA TYR A 124 4.77 -16.95 14.20
C TYR A 124 5.86 -18.00 14.51
N GLU A 125 5.99 -19.06 13.71
CA GLU A 125 7.03 -20.07 13.90
C GLU A 125 8.45 -19.51 13.83
N THR A 126 8.74 -18.53 12.99
CA THR A 126 10.11 -17.98 12.95
C THR A 126 10.45 -17.25 14.25
N VAL A 127 9.45 -16.67 14.92
CA VAL A 127 9.60 -16.02 16.23
C VAL A 127 9.72 -17.05 17.37
N PHE A 128 8.92 -18.11 17.35
CA PHE A 128 8.94 -19.15 18.38
C PHE A 128 10.15 -20.10 18.24
N ILE A 129 10.45 -20.57 17.02
CA ILE A 129 11.58 -21.49 16.74
C ILE A 129 12.92 -20.78 16.97
N SER A 130 13.07 -19.50 16.60
CA SER A 130 14.34 -18.78 16.82
C SER A 130 14.60 -18.40 18.29
N SER A 131 13.56 -18.36 19.12
CA SER A 131 13.67 -18.06 20.55
C SER A 131 13.90 -19.31 21.41
N GLU A 132 13.35 -20.47 21.02
CA GLU A 132 13.57 -21.74 21.74
C GLU A 132 14.93 -22.38 21.39
N ILE A 133 15.42 -22.33 20.15
CA ILE A 133 16.73 -22.92 19.78
C ILE A 133 17.90 -22.25 20.52
N LYS A 134 17.74 -21.00 20.99
CA LYS A 134 18.78 -20.28 21.73
C LYS A 134 18.78 -20.52 23.24
N LYS A 135 17.76 -21.17 23.79
CA LYS A 135 17.66 -21.47 25.22
C LYS A 135 17.46 -22.97 25.40
N GLU A 136 18.57 -23.68 25.58
CA GLU A 136 18.60 -24.95 26.31
C GLU A 136 17.80 -26.11 25.71
N GLY A 137 18.24 -26.65 24.57
CA GLY A 137 18.24 -28.10 24.28
C GLY A 137 16.94 -28.91 24.37
N GLY A 138 15.77 -28.29 24.56
CA GLY A 138 14.49 -28.97 24.69
C GLY A 138 13.36 -28.05 24.24
N SER A 139 12.55 -28.53 23.30
CA SER A 139 11.29 -27.89 22.92
C SER A 139 10.40 -27.80 24.17
N LEU A 140 9.97 -26.58 24.52
CA LEU A 140 9.06 -26.36 25.67
C LEU A 140 7.68 -26.96 25.41
N LEU A 141 7.34 -27.19 24.15
CA LEU A 141 6.11 -27.82 23.69
C LEU A 141 6.35 -29.27 23.26
N SER A 142 5.42 -30.13 23.62
CA SER A 142 5.31 -31.47 23.03
C SER A 142 5.01 -31.38 21.53
N GLU A 143 5.40 -32.42 20.78
CA GLU A 143 5.12 -32.48 19.33
C GLU A 143 3.62 -32.32 19.02
N SER A 144 2.74 -32.83 19.89
CA SER A 144 1.29 -32.65 19.79
C SER A 144 0.87 -31.19 19.96
N GLU A 145 1.44 -30.47 20.92
CA GLU A 145 1.10 -29.06 21.16
C GLU A 145 1.57 -28.18 20.00
N THR A 146 2.78 -28.43 19.47
CA THR A 146 3.28 -27.73 18.27
C THR A 146 2.36 -27.96 17.09
N ARG A 147 1.90 -29.20 16.86
CA ARG A 147 0.93 -29.49 15.78
C ARG A 147 -0.39 -28.73 15.96
N THR A 148 -0.94 -28.72 17.17
CA THR A 148 -2.20 -27.99 17.46
C THR A 148 -2.04 -26.48 17.26
N VAL A 149 -0.94 -25.91 17.74
CA VAL A 149 -0.62 -24.49 17.54
C VAL A 149 -0.51 -24.18 16.04
N ASN A 150 0.19 -25.02 15.29
CA ASN A 150 0.35 -24.86 13.84
C ASN A 150 -0.96 -24.90 13.07
N GLU A 151 -1.84 -25.83 13.45
CA GLU A 151 -3.17 -25.94 12.87
C GLU A 151 -4.01 -24.69 13.19
N ASN A 152 -3.96 -24.19 14.42
CA ASN A 152 -4.68 -22.98 14.82
C ASN A 152 -4.23 -21.76 14.03
N PHE A 153 -2.92 -21.49 13.94
CA PHE A 153 -2.39 -20.36 13.18
C PHE A 153 -2.71 -20.46 11.69
N ARG A 154 -2.62 -21.66 11.10
CA ARG A 154 -2.99 -21.90 9.71
C ARG A 154 -4.49 -21.67 9.47
N ASN A 155 -5.35 -22.14 10.37
CA ASN A 155 -6.79 -21.93 10.26
C ASN A 155 -7.15 -20.45 10.39
N SER A 156 -6.48 -19.72 11.28
CA SER A 156 -6.61 -18.26 11.40
C SER A 156 -6.12 -17.53 10.14
N GLU A 157 -4.96 -17.90 9.58
CA GLU A 157 -4.43 -17.36 8.31
C GLU A 157 -5.48 -17.50 7.19
N LEU A 158 -6.01 -18.73 7.02
CA LEU A 158 -7.02 -19.01 5.99
C LEU A 158 -8.33 -18.26 6.22
N SER A 159 -8.74 -18.08 7.48
CA SER A 159 -9.92 -17.29 7.82
C SER A 159 -9.74 -15.82 7.48
N ILE A 160 -8.60 -15.22 7.86
CA ILE A 160 -8.27 -13.84 7.50
C ILE A 160 -8.18 -13.68 5.99
N PHE A 161 -7.55 -14.63 5.30
CA PHE A 161 -7.47 -14.62 3.85
C PHE A 161 -8.85 -14.58 3.18
N LYS A 162 -9.79 -15.43 3.60
CA LYS A 162 -11.17 -15.41 3.09
C LYS A 162 -11.82 -14.05 3.32
N SER A 163 -11.61 -13.46 4.50
CA SER A 163 -12.09 -12.12 4.82
C SER A 163 -11.48 -11.04 3.92
N ILE A 164 -10.18 -11.14 3.58
CA ILE A 164 -9.51 -10.24 2.64
C ILE A 164 -10.17 -10.31 1.25
N ILE A 165 -10.40 -11.52 0.73
CA ILE A 165 -11.03 -11.70 -0.59
C ILE A 165 -12.44 -11.13 -0.60
N ASN A 166 -13.26 -11.48 0.41
CA ASN A 166 -14.61 -10.95 0.54
C ASN A 166 -14.60 -9.42 0.65
N LEU A 167 -13.66 -8.84 1.40
CA LEU A 167 -13.52 -7.40 1.55
C LEU A 167 -13.20 -6.72 0.22
N ILE A 168 -12.30 -7.29 -0.58
CA ILE A 168 -11.99 -6.79 -1.93
C ILE A 168 -13.23 -6.86 -2.81
N GLU A 169 -13.93 -8.00 -2.84
CA GLU A 169 -15.10 -8.20 -3.70
C GLU A 169 -16.27 -7.26 -3.35
N ILE A 170 -16.54 -7.05 -2.06
CA ILE A 170 -17.61 -6.17 -1.59
C ILE A 170 -17.31 -4.69 -1.93
N ASN A 171 -16.04 -4.27 -1.85
CA ASN A 171 -15.66 -2.87 -2.04
C ASN A 171 -15.26 -2.53 -3.49
N GLU A 172 -15.05 -3.53 -4.35
CA GLU A 172 -14.69 -3.36 -5.77
C GLU A 172 -15.63 -2.38 -6.51
N PRO A 173 -16.97 -2.45 -6.37
CA PRO A 173 -17.87 -1.47 -7.01
C PRO A 173 -17.64 -0.04 -6.52
N SER A 174 -17.50 0.16 -5.20
CA SER A 174 -17.29 1.47 -4.60
C SER A 174 -15.96 2.11 -5.02
N ILE A 175 -14.89 1.31 -5.09
CA ILE A 175 -13.57 1.75 -5.55
C ILE A 175 -13.62 2.16 -7.02
N ARG A 176 -14.30 1.37 -7.85
CA ARG A 176 -14.48 1.67 -9.27
C ARG A 176 -15.25 2.97 -9.48
N THR A 177 -16.40 3.12 -8.80
CA THR A 177 -17.19 4.35 -8.86
C THR A 177 -16.38 5.57 -8.40
N TYR A 178 -15.60 5.44 -7.32
CA TYR A 178 -14.72 6.48 -6.84
C TYR A 178 -13.69 6.92 -7.90
N ARG A 179 -13.00 5.97 -8.52
CA ARG A 179 -12.01 6.25 -9.57
C ARG A 179 -12.64 6.89 -10.79
N GLU A 180 -13.74 6.33 -11.29
CA GLU A 180 -14.45 6.89 -12.45
C GLU A 180 -14.93 8.32 -12.19
N ALA A 181 -15.47 8.59 -10.99
CA ALA A 181 -15.91 9.93 -10.62
C ALA A 181 -14.73 10.92 -10.58
N HIS A 182 -13.60 10.54 -9.99
CA HIS A 182 -12.40 11.38 -9.97
C HIS A 182 -11.84 11.62 -11.39
N LEU A 183 -11.72 10.58 -12.22
CA LEU A 183 -11.18 10.70 -13.58
C LEU A 183 -12.09 11.49 -14.53
N LYS A 184 -13.41 11.54 -14.29
CA LYS A 184 -14.33 12.39 -15.06
C LYS A 184 -14.16 13.88 -14.77
N ASN A 185 -13.63 14.23 -13.60
CA ASN A 185 -13.54 15.61 -13.13
C ASN A 185 -12.18 16.27 -13.42
N ILE A 186 -11.22 15.56 -14.02
CA ILE A 186 -9.90 16.11 -14.35
C ILE A 186 -9.81 16.58 -15.81
N SER A 187 -8.91 17.52 -16.07
CA SER A 187 -8.62 18.01 -17.43
C SER A 187 -8.05 16.92 -18.35
N LYS A 188 -8.11 17.14 -19.67
CA LYS A 188 -7.57 16.18 -20.66
C LYS A 188 -6.06 15.98 -20.50
N GLU A 189 -5.30 17.04 -20.21
CA GLU A 189 -3.86 16.94 -19.97
C GLU A 189 -3.56 16.13 -18.70
N SER A 190 -4.33 16.32 -17.64
CA SER A 190 -4.20 15.56 -16.40
C SER A 190 -4.56 14.09 -16.60
N LEU A 191 -5.60 13.79 -17.39
CA LEU A 191 -5.96 12.42 -17.74
C LEU A 191 -4.85 11.73 -18.56
N LEU A 192 -4.22 12.43 -19.50
CA LEU A 192 -3.06 11.92 -20.24
C LEU A 192 -1.90 11.59 -19.29
N ARG A 193 -1.60 12.48 -18.33
CA ARG A 193 -0.58 12.26 -17.30
C ARG A 193 -0.89 11.05 -16.43
N TYR A 194 -2.14 10.93 -15.97
CA TYR A 194 -2.62 9.77 -15.21
C TYR A 194 -2.38 8.48 -16.01
N ASN A 195 -2.90 8.39 -17.24
CA ASN A 195 -2.81 7.17 -18.04
C ASN A 195 -1.36 6.75 -18.33
N LYS A 196 -0.50 7.71 -18.70
CA LYS A 196 0.92 7.43 -18.94
C LYS A 196 1.61 6.93 -17.68
N THR A 197 1.37 7.60 -16.55
CA THR A 197 1.95 7.21 -15.25
C THR A 197 1.44 5.85 -14.80
N TYR A 198 0.15 5.56 -15.05
CA TYR A 198 -0.49 4.29 -14.74
C TYR A 198 0.21 3.13 -15.44
N GLN A 199 0.42 3.25 -16.75
CA GLN A 199 1.09 2.23 -17.56
C GLN A 199 2.54 1.98 -17.09
N GLU A 200 3.26 3.03 -16.70
CA GLU A 200 4.64 2.87 -16.21
C GLU A 200 4.67 2.17 -14.84
N PHE A 201 3.81 2.58 -13.89
CA PHE A 201 3.73 1.89 -12.60
C PHE A 201 3.17 0.48 -12.70
N GLU A 202 2.22 0.23 -13.61
CA GLU A 202 1.71 -1.11 -13.87
C GLU A 202 2.85 -2.05 -14.30
N LYS A 203 3.76 -1.61 -15.18
CA LYS A 203 4.94 -2.39 -15.55
C LYS A 203 5.85 -2.66 -14.36
N ILE A 204 6.15 -1.63 -13.56
CA ILE A 204 7.00 -1.74 -12.37
C ILE A 204 6.39 -2.70 -11.34
N TYR A 205 5.11 -2.55 -11.04
CA TYR A 205 4.43 -3.34 -10.03
C TYR A 205 4.21 -4.77 -10.48
N LYS A 206 4.02 -5.04 -11.78
CA LYS A 206 4.00 -6.42 -12.31
C LYS A 206 5.29 -7.21 -12.07
N GLU A 207 6.41 -6.57 -11.69
CA GLU A 207 7.60 -7.27 -11.22
C GLU A 207 7.39 -7.90 -9.83
N TYR A 208 6.52 -7.33 -9.00
CA TYR A 208 6.17 -7.86 -7.69
C TYR A 208 5.42 -9.19 -7.85
N GLY A 209 5.92 -10.23 -7.22
CA GLY A 209 5.35 -11.58 -7.31
C GLY A 209 5.80 -12.40 -8.53
N LYS A 210 6.68 -11.89 -9.41
CA LYS A 210 7.22 -12.70 -10.54
C LYS A 210 8.02 -13.91 -10.08
N SER A 211 8.77 -13.78 -8.99
CA SER A 211 9.50 -14.88 -8.34
C SER A 211 8.57 -15.94 -7.74
N ILE A 212 7.28 -15.65 -7.61
CA ILE A 212 6.25 -16.50 -7.00
C ILE A 212 5.47 -17.24 -8.09
N PHE A 213 5.22 -16.60 -9.22
CA PHE A 213 4.54 -17.17 -10.39
C PHE A 213 5.50 -17.19 -11.59
N PRO A 214 6.44 -18.16 -11.66
CA PRO A 214 7.30 -18.28 -12.83
C PRO A 214 6.44 -18.52 -14.08
N PRO A 215 6.86 -18.00 -15.25
CA PRO A 215 6.14 -18.24 -16.49
C PRO A 215 6.02 -19.76 -16.71
N LYS A 216 4.82 -20.22 -17.05
CA LYS A 216 4.63 -21.58 -17.55
C LYS A 216 5.39 -21.67 -18.87
N ASN A 217 6.47 -22.45 -18.89
CA ASN A 217 7.16 -22.87 -20.10
C ASN A 217 6.21 -23.64 -21.02
#